data_AF-A0A931SE39-F1
#
_entry.id   AF-A0A931SE39-F1
#
_cell.length_a   1.000
_cell.length_b   1.000
_cell.length_c   1.000
_cell.angle_alpha   90.00
_cell.angle_beta   90.00
_cell.angle_gamma   90.00
#
_symmetry.space_group_name_H-M   'P 1'
#
loop_
_entity.id
_entity.type
_entity.pdbx_description
1 polymer ?
#
loop_
_entity_poly.entity_id
_entity_poly.type
_entity_poly.pdbx_seq_one_letter_code
_entity_poly.pdbx_strand_id
1 'polypeptide(L)'
;TGDIGPGSYGAAFHDFPTADGGTFNQVQHLVEQIAEMPELRTHILTPFIPQYLGRGKGKQQKVTVVPCHGLVHVMVNPREKTLSLHHFQRSADAPVGLVFNLIQYAALTLMLAQVTGYNAKELVFTTSDTHIYIGGENDQTKDVEEMLATAPQRFPTVTLDPKVSNIFDFRAEHFNVTEYKPQLRRRRIKTPV
;
A
#
# COMPACT_ATOMS: atom_id res chain seq x y z
N THR A 1 -10.52 13.83 19.30
CA THR A 1 -9.80 14.09 18.03
C THR A 1 -9.30 12.75 17.52
N GLY A 2 -9.72 12.30 16.33
CA GLY A 2 -9.31 11.03 15.73
C GLY A 2 -7.91 11.07 15.11
N ASP A 3 -7.02 11.88 15.68
CA ASP A 3 -5.65 12.05 15.22
C ASP A 3 -4.83 10.81 15.63
N ILE A 4 -4.19 10.18 14.65
CA ILE A 4 -3.39 8.96 14.82
C ILE A 4 -1.88 9.25 14.79
N GLY A 5 -1.47 10.51 14.75
CA GLY A 5 -0.11 11.01 14.89
C GLY A 5 0.65 11.22 13.57
N PRO A 6 1.74 12.02 13.58
CA PRO A 6 2.54 12.36 12.39
C PRO A 6 3.34 11.18 11.83
N GLY A 7 3.46 10.06 12.56
CA GLY A 7 4.03 8.82 12.03
C GLY A 7 3.01 7.91 11.31
N SER A 8 1.77 8.38 11.11
CA SER A 8 0.76 7.65 10.33
C SER A 8 1.04 7.73 8.83
N TYR A 9 0.45 6.83 8.03
CA TYR A 9 0.72 6.72 6.60
C TYR A 9 0.50 8.04 5.83
N GLY A 10 -0.66 8.68 6.02
CA GLY A 10 -0.99 9.92 5.30
C GLY A 10 0.00 11.04 5.62
N ALA A 11 0.27 11.28 6.90
CA ALA A 11 1.24 12.27 7.33
C ALA A 11 2.66 11.92 6.87
N ALA A 12 3.06 10.65 6.92
CA ALA A 12 4.39 10.29 6.47
C ALA A 12 4.54 10.43 4.94
N PHE A 13 3.52 10.12 4.14
CA PHE A 13 3.57 10.28 2.68
C PHE A 13 3.42 11.72 2.21
N HIS A 14 2.59 12.54 2.87
CA HIS A 14 2.32 13.93 2.47
C HIS A 14 3.21 14.94 3.21
N ASP A 15 3.46 14.71 4.50
CA ASP A 15 4.12 15.65 5.41
C ASP A 15 5.40 15.04 6.01
N PHE A 16 6.22 14.39 5.18
CA PHE A 16 7.44 13.73 5.66
C PHE A 16 8.37 14.75 6.32
N PRO A 17 8.84 14.54 7.56
CA PRO A 17 9.56 15.57 8.29
C PRO A 17 10.96 15.79 7.73
N THR A 18 11.38 17.06 7.63
CA THR A 18 12.73 17.44 7.20
C THR A 18 13.57 17.92 8.39
N ALA A 19 14.90 17.92 8.23
CA ALA A 19 15.82 18.30 9.31
C ALA A 19 15.76 19.80 9.67
N ASP A 20 15.35 20.64 8.72
CA ASP A 20 15.16 22.08 8.85
C ASP A 20 13.76 22.47 9.39
N GLY A 21 12.92 21.49 9.71
CA GLY A 21 11.64 21.72 10.40
C GLY A 21 10.43 21.95 9.47
N GLY A 22 10.59 21.73 8.17
CA GLY A 22 9.51 21.68 7.19
C GLY A 22 8.96 20.27 6.96
N THR A 23 8.16 20.14 5.90
CA THR A 23 7.62 18.86 5.44
C THR A 23 7.92 18.62 3.97
N PHE A 24 7.90 17.36 3.56
CA PHE A 24 8.17 16.92 2.20
C PHE A 24 7.06 15.98 1.73
N ASN A 25 6.36 16.39 0.67
CA ASN A 25 5.32 15.57 0.04
C ASN A 25 5.96 14.55 -0.91
N GLN A 26 6.16 13.34 -0.39
CA GLN A 26 6.78 12.24 -1.13
C GLN A 26 5.95 11.83 -2.36
N VAL A 27 4.62 11.88 -2.27
CA VAL A 27 3.74 11.45 -3.37
C VAL A 27 3.79 12.45 -4.53
N GLN A 28 3.69 13.74 -4.22
CA GLN A 28 3.82 14.79 -5.23
C GLN A 28 5.19 14.73 -5.90
N HIS A 29 6.26 14.69 -5.09
CA HIS A 29 7.62 14.62 -5.61
C HIS A 29 7.84 13.37 -6.47
N LEU A 30 7.29 12.23 -6.09
CA LEU A 30 7.38 10.99 -6.87
C LEU A 30 6.78 11.17 -8.27
N VAL A 31 5.57 11.76 -8.37
CA VAL A 31 4.90 11.99 -9.66
C VAL A 31 5.70 12.96 -10.53
N GLU A 32 6.18 14.06 -9.94
CA GLU A 32 7.04 15.04 -10.63
C GLU A 32 8.34 14.40 -11.13
N GLN A 33 9.03 13.66 -10.27
CA GLN A 33 10.30 13.00 -10.60
C GLN A 33 10.14 11.95 -11.70
N ILE A 34 9.05 11.19 -11.71
CA ILE A 34 8.76 10.24 -12.80
C ILE A 34 8.55 10.99 -14.13
N ALA A 35 7.84 12.12 -14.11
CA ALA A 35 7.59 12.90 -15.32
C ALA A 35 8.87 13.53 -15.89
N GLU A 36 9.76 14.02 -15.02
CA GLU A 36 10.99 14.71 -15.41
C GLU A 36 12.13 13.75 -15.76
N MET A 37 12.32 12.70 -14.95
CA MET A 37 13.50 11.81 -14.96
C MET A 37 13.09 10.34 -14.76
N PRO A 38 12.33 9.73 -15.69
CA PRO A 38 11.72 8.41 -15.51
C PRO A 38 12.71 7.25 -15.41
N GLU A 39 13.97 7.42 -15.81
CA GLU A 39 15.01 6.39 -15.73
C GLU A 39 15.65 6.25 -14.34
N LEU A 40 15.29 7.13 -13.39
CA LEU A 40 15.85 7.09 -12.05
C LEU A 40 15.45 5.81 -11.32
N ARG A 41 16.40 5.33 -10.51
CA ARG A 41 16.22 4.15 -9.63
C ARG A 41 15.88 4.54 -8.19
N THR A 42 15.43 5.77 -8.02
CA THR A 42 15.24 6.44 -6.73
C THR A 42 13.83 6.98 -6.55
N HIS A 43 12.89 6.54 -7.39
CA HIS A 43 11.47 6.80 -7.24
C HIS A 43 10.91 6.04 -6.02
N ILE A 44 11.18 6.55 -4.82
CA ILE A 44 10.95 5.87 -3.55
C ILE A 44 10.07 6.73 -2.65
N LEU A 45 9.14 6.09 -1.94
CA LEU A 45 8.43 6.68 -0.80
C LEU A 45 8.39 5.70 0.36
N THR A 46 8.32 6.24 1.58
CA THR A 46 8.32 5.42 2.80
C THR A 46 7.56 6.11 3.94
N PRO A 47 6.76 5.36 4.72
CA PRO A 47 6.18 5.88 5.95
C PRO A 47 7.11 5.63 7.16
N PHE A 48 8.23 4.94 6.96
CA PHE A 48 9.14 4.58 8.04
C PHE A 48 10.02 5.77 8.41
N ILE A 49 9.62 6.47 9.47
CA ILE A 49 10.34 7.58 10.07
C ILE A 49 10.89 7.10 11.42
N PRO A 50 12.14 6.59 11.51
CA PRO A 50 12.63 5.90 12.70
C PRO A 50 12.46 6.69 14.01
N GLN A 51 12.62 8.00 13.98
CA GLN A 51 12.42 8.89 15.12
C GLN A 51 10.97 8.97 15.61
N TYR A 52 9.98 8.61 14.79
CA TYR A 52 8.56 8.58 15.17
C TYR A 52 8.10 7.19 15.61
N LEU A 53 8.86 6.14 15.30
CA LEU A 53 8.53 4.75 15.65
C LEU A 53 9.14 4.31 16.99
N GLY A 54 10.15 5.04 17.47
CA GLY A 54 10.89 4.69 18.68
C GLY A 54 10.02 4.65 19.94
N ARG A 55 10.19 3.58 20.74
CA ARG A 55 9.68 3.43 22.11
C ARG A 55 10.84 3.23 23.08
N GLY A 56 10.69 3.66 24.33
CA GLY A 56 11.65 3.41 25.40
C GLY A 56 11.95 4.64 26.25
N LYS A 57 12.92 4.54 27.17
CA LYS A 57 13.30 5.64 28.06
C LYS A 57 13.77 6.85 27.23
N GLY A 58 13.08 7.98 27.38
CA GLY A 58 13.36 9.21 26.63
C GLY A 58 12.93 9.21 25.17
N LYS A 59 12.15 8.21 24.71
CA LYS A 59 11.61 8.13 23.34
C LYS A 59 10.10 7.96 23.39
N GLN A 60 9.39 8.78 22.62
CA GLN A 60 7.94 8.72 22.52
C GLN A 60 7.54 8.41 21.07
N GLN A 61 6.76 7.34 20.89
CA GLN A 61 6.16 7.01 19.61
C GLN A 61 5.18 8.13 19.21
N LYS A 62 5.26 8.59 17.96
CA LYS A 62 4.42 9.67 17.42
C LYS A 62 3.35 9.15 16.46
N VAL A 63 2.82 7.97 16.75
CA VAL A 63 1.75 7.32 15.98
C VAL A 63 0.98 6.38 16.90
N THR A 64 -0.28 6.09 16.62
CA THR A 64 -1.05 5.07 17.38
C THR A 64 -0.55 3.66 17.06
N VAL A 65 -0.51 3.30 15.77
CA VAL A 65 -0.02 2.01 15.26
C VAL A 65 1.10 2.28 14.27
N VAL A 66 2.27 1.68 14.49
CA VAL A 66 3.42 1.84 13.59
C VAL A 66 3.09 1.27 12.22
N PRO A 67 3.36 2.00 11.12
CA PRO A 67 3.24 1.48 9.77
C PRO A 67 3.80 0.06 9.65
N CYS A 68 3.02 -0.87 9.09
CA CYS A 68 3.47 -2.23 8.80
C CYS A 68 3.93 -2.38 7.35
N HIS A 69 3.51 -1.49 6.47
CA HIS A 69 3.71 -1.55 5.03
C HIS A 69 4.13 -0.19 4.46
N GLY A 70 4.45 -0.14 3.17
CA GLY A 70 4.53 1.11 2.42
C GLY A 70 5.89 1.71 2.16
N LEU A 71 6.98 1.00 2.43
CA LEU A 71 8.20 1.26 1.65
C LEU A 71 7.92 0.83 0.22
N VAL A 72 7.99 1.78 -0.71
CA VAL A 72 7.64 1.60 -2.11
C VAL A 72 8.79 2.07 -2.99
N HIS A 73 9.09 1.29 -4.02
CA HIS A 73 9.99 1.68 -5.09
C HIS A 73 9.27 1.52 -6.44
N VAL A 74 9.14 2.61 -7.19
CA VAL A 74 8.51 2.63 -8.51
C VAL A 74 9.60 2.48 -9.57
N MET A 75 9.38 1.58 -10.52
CA MET A 75 10.30 1.30 -11.62
C MET A 75 9.59 1.61 -12.92
N VAL A 76 10.21 2.44 -13.75
CA VAL A 76 9.63 2.89 -15.00
C VAL A 76 10.50 2.41 -16.16
N ASN A 77 9.86 1.93 -17.22
CA ASN A 77 10.50 1.61 -18.49
C ASN A 77 9.93 2.56 -19.57
N PRO A 78 10.64 3.65 -19.90
CA PRO A 78 10.22 4.60 -20.94
C PRO A 78 10.04 3.99 -22.32
N ARG A 79 10.82 2.95 -22.65
CA ARG A 79 10.78 2.31 -23.98
C ARG A 79 9.54 1.43 -24.14
N GLU A 80 9.20 0.66 -23.11
CA GLU A 80 8.00 -0.19 -23.09
C GLU A 80 6.73 0.56 -22.69
N LYS A 81 6.85 1.82 -22.22
CA LYS A 81 5.76 2.59 -21.63
C LYS A 81 5.06 1.83 -20.51
N THR A 82 5.85 1.25 -19.61
CA THR A 82 5.34 0.50 -18.45
C THR A 82 5.87 1.03 -17.12
N LEU A 83 5.06 0.90 -16.07
CA LEU A 83 5.38 1.19 -14.68
C LEU A 83 5.12 -0.05 -13.83
N SER A 84 6.10 -0.40 -13.00
CA SER A 84 6.00 -1.44 -11.98
C SER A 84 6.20 -0.83 -10.59
N LEU A 85 5.62 -1.44 -9.58
CA LEU A 85 5.73 -1.01 -8.18
C LEU A 85 6.27 -2.18 -7.35
N HIS A 86 7.36 -1.95 -6.63
CA HIS A 86 7.81 -2.83 -5.56
C HIS A 86 7.32 -2.29 -4.22
N HIS A 87 6.80 -3.18 -3.40
CA HIS A 87 6.26 -2.89 -2.08
C HIS A 87 6.93 -3.78 -1.03
N PHE A 88 7.27 -3.20 0.12
CA PHE A 88 7.74 -3.93 1.29
C PHE A 88 6.82 -3.74 2.52
N GLN A 89 6.48 -4.86 3.16
CA GLN A 89 5.73 -4.94 4.41
C GLN A 89 6.46 -5.76 5.47
N ARG A 90 6.78 -5.11 6.59
CA ARG A 90 7.53 -5.74 7.70
C ARG A 90 6.72 -6.77 8.48
N SER A 91 5.38 -6.69 8.46
CA SER A 91 4.49 -7.53 9.27
C SER A 91 3.15 -7.68 8.57
N ALA A 92 2.78 -8.91 8.23
CA ALA A 92 1.65 -9.26 7.37
C ALA A 92 0.78 -10.36 7.97
N ASP A 93 -0.35 -9.96 8.53
CA ASP A 93 -1.50 -10.83 8.80
C ASP A 93 -2.08 -11.31 7.45
N ALA A 94 -1.76 -12.54 7.08
CA ALA A 94 -1.97 -13.07 5.73
C ALA A 94 -3.45 -13.13 5.30
N PRO A 95 -4.40 -13.68 6.08
CA PRO A 95 -5.80 -13.81 5.65
C PRO A 95 -6.58 -12.49 5.61
N VAL A 96 -6.10 -11.45 6.28
CA VAL A 96 -6.81 -10.17 6.40
C VAL A 96 -5.95 -9.01 5.88
N GLY A 97 -4.99 -8.54 6.69
CA GLY A 97 -4.25 -7.30 6.41
C GLY A 97 -3.50 -7.34 5.07
N LEU A 98 -2.85 -8.47 4.76
CA LEU A 98 -2.10 -8.64 3.51
C LEU A 98 -3.00 -8.50 2.28
N VAL A 99 -4.22 -9.04 2.32
CA VAL A 99 -5.17 -8.98 1.19
C VAL A 99 -5.59 -7.53 0.90
N PHE A 100 -5.91 -6.76 1.94
CA PHE A 100 -6.23 -5.33 1.77
C PHE A 100 -5.03 -4.55 1.27
N ASN A 101 -3.83 -4.86 1.77
CA ASN A 101 -2.62 -4.20 1.32
C ASN A 101 -2.27 -4.52 -0.13
N LEU A 102 -2.51 -5.75 -0.58
CA LEU A 102 -2.33 -6.11 -1.98
C LEU A 102 -3.23 -5.27 -2.90
N ILE A 103 -4.50 -5.12 -2.53
CA ILE A 103 -5.48 -4.34 -3.31
C ILE A 103 -5.11 -2.86 -3.34
N GLN A 104 -4.74 -2.25 -2.21
CA GLN A 104 -4.42 -0.82 -2.18
C GLN A 104 -3.15 -0.49 -2.99
N TYR A 105 -2.12 -1.36 -2.98
CA TYR A 105 -0.91 -1.14 -3.76
C TYR A 105 -1.10 -1.47 -5.24
N ALA A 106 -2.01 -2.39 -5.59
CA ALA A 106 -2.45 -2.58 -6.97
C ALA A 106 -3.17 -1.32 -7.49
N ALA A 107 -4.07 -0.75 -6.68
CA ALA A 107 -4.73 0.51 -7.00
C ALA A 107 -3.73 1.66 -7.15
N LEU A 108 -2.77 1.81 -6.24
CA LEU A 108 -1.72 2.83 -6.33
C LEU A 108 -0.87 2.66 -7.61
N THR A 109 -0.54 1.42 -7.98
CA THR A 109 0.21 1.13 -9.22
C THR A 109 -0.57 1.60 -10.45
N LEU A 110 -1.88 1.31 -10.51
CA LEU A 110 -2.76 1.76 -11.60
C LEU A 110 -2.87 3.29 -11.63
N MET A 111 -3.06 3.93 -10.47
CA MET A 111 -3.17 5.39 -10.35
C MET A 111 -1.89 6.09 -10.83
N LEU A 112 -0.72 5.65 -10.34
CA LEU A 112 0.57 6.20 -10.73
C LEU A 112 0.80 6.04 -12.23
N ALA A 113 0.56 4.83 -12.77
CA ALA A 113 0.69 4.58 -14.20
C ALA A 113 -0.18 5.55 -15.02
N GLN A 114 -1.46 5.74 -14.65
CA GLN A 114 -2.35 6.66 -15.36
C GLN A 114 -1.85 8.10 -15.35
N VAL A 115 -1.56 8.67 -14.17
CA VAL A 115 -1.22 10.10 -14.05
C VAL A 115 0.17 10.42 -14.60
N THR A 116 1.04 9.42 -14.75
CA THR A 116 2.37 9.58 -15.35
C THR A 116 2.42 9.16 -16.82
N GLY A 117 1.31 8.68 -17.41
CA GLY A 117 1.23 8.32 -18.82
C GLY A 117 1.90 6.98 -19.18
N TYR A 118 1.90 6.03 -18.25
CA TYR A 118 2.43 4.67 -18.42
C TYR A 118 1.34 3.61 -18.26
N ASN A 119 1.63 2.38 -18.69
CA ASN A 119 0.80 1.22 -18.43
C ASN A 119 1.28 0.49 -17.17
N ALA A 120 0.38 0.14 -16.26
CA ALA A 120 0.74 -0.71 -15.12
C ALA A 120 1.18 -2.09 -15.63
N LYS A 121 2.34 -2.58 -15.15
CA LYS A 121 2.93 -3.86 -15.56
C LYS A 121 2.94 -4.87 -14.44
N GLU A 122 3.61 -4.56 -13.32
CA GLU A 122 3.79 -5.51 -12.24
C GLU A 122 3.75 -4.84 -10.86
N LEU A 123 3.10 -5.50 -9.91
CA LEU A 123 3.22 -5.23 -8.48
C LEU A 123 4.04 -6.34 -7.85
N VAL A 124 5.24 -6.03 -7.38
CA VAL A 124 6.09 -6.95 -6.64
C VAL A 124 5.86 -6.75 -5.15
N PHE A 125 5.40 -7.79 -4.47
CA PHE A 125 4.99 -7.72 -3.07
C PHE A 125 5.96 -8.49 -2.18
N THR A 126 6.73 -7.79 -1.35
CA THR A 126 7.67 -8.40 -0.40
C THR A 126 7.17 -8.24 1.02
N THR A 127 7.19 -9.34 1.76
CA THR A 127 6.86 -9.38 3.18
C THR A 127 8.07 -9.88 3.98
N SER A 128 8.25 -9.36 5.20
CA SER A 128 9.29 -9.84 6.12
C SER A 128 8.75 -10.91 7.06
N ASP A 129 7.80 -10.54 7.93
CA ASP A 129 7.10 -11.45 8.81
C ASP A 129 5.69 -11.67 8.25
N THR A 130 5.44 -12.86 7.70
CA THR A 130 4.13 -13.28 7.19
C THR A 130 3.57 -14.35 8.13
N HIS A 131 2.40 -14.08 8.70
CA HIS A 131 1.85 -14.92 9.76
C HIS A 131 0.33 -15.05 9.68
N ILE A 132 -0.16 -16.03 10.44
CA ILE A 132 -1.55 -16.20 10.82
C ILE A 132 -1.62 -16.26 12.34
N TYR A 133 -2.74 -15.87 12.93
CA TYR A 133 -2.96 -15.98 14.36
C TYR A 133 -3.55 -17.35 14.72
N ILE A 134 -3.02 -17.97 15.78
CA ILE A 134 -3.44 -19.29 16.26
C ILE A 134 -3.81 -19.21 17.74
N GLY A 135 -4.81 -20.01 18.14
CA GLY A 135 -5.27 -20.11 19.52
C GLY A 135 -6.04 -18.89 20.04
N GLY A 136 -6.65 -19.08 21.21
CA GLY A 136 -7.43 -18.05 21.89
C GLY A 136 -8.61 -17.55 21.06
N GLU A 137 -9.01 -16.30 21.31
CA GLU A 137 -10.17 -15.72 20.63
C GLU A 137 -9.90 -15.28 19.19
N ASN A 138 -8.64 -15.16 18.77
CA ASN A 138 -8.19 -14.68 17.46
C ASN A 138 -7.66 -15.80 16.55
N ASP A 139 -8.03 -17.05 16.82
CA ASP A 139 -7.62 -18.18 16.00
C ASP A 139 -8.18 -18.08 14.57
N GLN A 140 -7.28 -18.06 13.58
CA GLN A 140 -7.59 -17.95 12.15
C GLN A 140 -7.46 -19.29 11.41
N THR A 141 -7.10 -20.38 12.09
CA THR A 141 -6.74 -21.66 11.44
C THR A 141 -7.86 -22.18 10.56
N LYS A 142 -9.11 -22.19 11.06
CA LYS A 142 -10.28 -22.66 10.30
C LYS A 142 -10.59 -21.81 9.07
N ASP A 143 -10.44 -20.49 9.17
CA ASP A 143 -10.64 -19.58 8.04
C ASP A 143 -9.59 -19.81 6.96
N VAL A 144 -8.33 -20.01 7.36
CA VAL A 144 -7.22 -20.31 6.45
C VAL A 144 -7.40 -21.67 5.78
N GLU A 145 -7.79 -22.70 6.52
CA GLU A 145 -8.09 -24.03 5.96
C GLU A 145 -9.20 -23.97 4.89
N GLU A 146 -10.27 -23.22 5.13
CA GLU A 146 -11.34 -23.03 4.14
C GLU A 146 -10.87 -22.26 2.89
N MET A 147 -10.05 -21.22 3.07
CA MET A 147 -9.43 -20.49 1.96
C MET A 147 -8.56 -21.40 1.10
N LEU A 148 -7.73 -22.23 1.73
CA LEU A 148 -6.84 -23.17 1.04
C LEU A 148 -7.61 -24.32 0.35
N ALA A 149 -8.77 -24.70 0.89
CA ALA A 149 -9.66 -25.68 0.27
C ALA A 149 -10.44 -25.14 -0.94
N THR A 150 -10.45 -23.81 -1.13
CA THR A 150 -11.19 -23.15 -2.21
C THR A 150 -10.30 -22.93 -3.43
N ALA A 151 -10.72 -23.44 -4.60
CA ALA A 151 -9.94 -23.30 -5.82
C ALA A 151 -9.80 -21.82 -6.26
N PRO A 152 -8.59 -21.35 -6.66
CA PRO A 152 -8.41 -20.00 -7.17
C PRO A 152 -9.29 -19.72 -8.40
N GLN A 153 -9.72 -18.47 -8.53
CA GLN A 153 -10.44 -17.98 -9.70
C GLN A 153 -9.63 -16.92 -10.42
N ARG A 154 -10.04 -16.60 -11.65
CA ARG A 154 -9.52 -15.44 -12.36
C ARG A 154 -9.75 -14.18 -11.51
N PHE A 155 -8.74 -13.32 -11.45
CA PHE A 155 -8.87 -12.00 -10.83
C PHE A 155 -9.92 -11.14 -11.54
N PRO A 156 -10.54 -10.18 -10.82
CA PRO A 156 -11.37 -9.17 -11.46
C PRO A 156 -10.55 -8.29 -12.40
N THR A 157 -11.25 -7.54 -13.24
CA THR A 157 -10.65 -6.50 -14.09
C THR A 157 -10.95 -5.13 -13.47
N VAL A 158 -9.93 -4.31 -13.28
CA VAL A 158 -10.05 -2.94 -12.73
C VAL A 158 -9.71 -1.93 -13.83
N THR A 159 -10.61 -0.96 -14.06
CA THR A 159 -10.38 0.18 -14.95
C THR A 159 -10.56 1.49 -14.18
N LEU A 160 -9.77 2.50 -14.53
CA LEU A 160 -9.83 3.83 -13.92
C LEU A 160 -10.58 4.83 -14.81
N ASP A 161 -11.21 5.85 -14.23
CA ASP A 161 -11.76 6.98 -14.99
C ASP A 161 -10.61 7.75 -15.68
N PRO A 162 -10.58 7.82 -17.03
CA PRO A 162 -9.49 8.46 -17.76
C PRO A 162 -9.45 9.99 -17.58
N LYS A 163 -10.50 10.60 -17.02
CA LYS A 163 -10.54 12.05 -16.78
C LYS A 163 -9.72 12.49 -15.57
N VAL A 164 -9.37 11.55 -14.68
CA VAL A 164 -8.58 11.86 -13.48
C VAL A 164 -7.10 11.92 -13.86
N SER A 165 -6.52 13.12 -13.86
CA SER A 165 -5.12 13.35 -14.23
C SER A 165 -4.21 13.69 -13.05
N ASN A 166 -4.77 13.85 -11.85
CA ASN A 166 -4.03 14.16 -10.63
C ASN A 166 -4.22 13.02 -9.61
N ILE A 167 -3.12 12.54 -9.03
CA ILE A 167 -3.11 11.44 -8.07
C ILE A 167 -3.97 11.73 -6.83
N PHE A 168 -4.10 13.00 -6.45
CA PHE A 168 -4.88 13.42 -5.28
C PHE A 168 -6.39 13.54 -5.56
N ASP A 169 -6.82 13.46 -6.81
CA ASP A 169 -8.22 13.59 -7.21
C ASP A 169 -8.95 12.24 -7.31
N PHE A 170 -8.22 11.12 -7.21
CA PHE A 170 -8.84 9.80 -7.18
C PHE A 170 -9.79 9.62 -5.99
N ARG A 171 -10.94 9.02 -6.25
CA ARG A 171 -12.02 8.71 -5.32
C ARG A 171 -12.55 7.33 -5.67
N ALA A 172 -13.36 6.74 -4.79
CA ALA A 172 -13.85 5.37 -4.97
C ALA A 172 -14.64 5.19 -6.29
N GLU A 173 -15.43 6.19 -6.68
CA GLU A 173 -16.20 6.18 -7.93
C GLU A 173 -15.34 6.17 -9.20
N HIS A 174 -14.06 6.54 -9.12
CA HIS A 174 -13.14 6.52 -10.25
C HIS A 174 -12.57 5.13 -10.54
N PHE A 175 -12.92 4.12 -9.74
CA PHE A 175 -12.51 2.72 -9.93
C PHE A 175 -13.72 1.88 -10.32
N ASN A 176 -13.64 1.27 -11.50
CA ASN A 176 -14.64 0.31 -11.96
C ASN A 176 -14.06 -1.10 -11.88
N VAL A 177 -14.66 -1.94 -11.02
CA VAL A 177 -14.27 -3.33 -10.81
C VAL A 177 -15.30 -4.23 -11.47
N THR A 178 -14.87 -4.97 -12.48
CA THR A 178 -15.71 -5.88 -13.26
C THR A 178 -15.24 -7.32 -13.10
N GLU A 179 -16.13 -8.27 -13.40
CA GLU A 179 -15.84 -9.71 -13.35
C GLU A 179 -15.47 -10.24 -11.95
N TYR A 180 -15.74 -9.48 -10.89
CA TYR A 180 -15.51 -9.91 -9.52
C TYR A 180 -16.61 -10.89 -9.07
N LYS A 181 -16.27 -12.19 -8.99
CA LYS A 181 -17.20 -13.27 -8.65
C LYS A 181 -16.62 -14.18 -7.55
N PRO A 182 -16.45 -13.68 -6.30
CA PRO A 182 -15.82 -14.46 -5.23
C PRO A 182 -16.62 -15.72 -4.87
N GLN A 183 -15.95 -16.87 -4.68
CA GLN A 183 -16.62 -18.11 -4.22
C GLN A 183 -16.97 -18.05 -2.73
N LEU A 184 -16.06 -17.51 -1.93
CA LEU A 184 -16.27 -17.40 -0.49
C LEU A 184 -17.21 -16.24 -0.19
N ARG A 185 -18.15 -16.49 0.73
CA ARG A 185 -19.02 -15.44 1.25
C ARG A 185 -18.20 -14.45 2.06
N ARG A 186 -18.65 -13.18 2.04
CA ARG A 186 -18.15 -12.15 2.95
C ARG A 186 -18.26 -12.63 4.39
N ARG A 187 -17.16 -12.54 5.12
CA ARG A 187 -17.05 -12.94 6.52
C ARG A 187 -16.18 -11.97 7.29
N ARG A 188 -16.24 -12.05 8.62
CA ARG A 188 -15.29 -11.39 9.51
C ARG A 188 -14.31 -12.45 10.01
N ILE A 189 -13.04 -12.28 9.70
CA ILE A 189 -11.94 -13.05 10.27
C ILE A 189 -11.40 -12.23 11.43
N LYS A 190 -11.15 -12.88 12.57
CA LYS A 190 -10.69 -12.18 13.76
C LYS A 190 -9.21 -11.83 13.66
N THR A 191 -8.85 -10.70 14.23
CA THR A 191 -7.50 -10.13 14.24
C THR A 191 -7.26 -9.51 15.62
N PRO A 192 -6.03 -9.52 16.17
CA PRO A 192 -5.71 -8.98 17.49
C PRO A 192 -5.62 -7.44 17.54
N VAL A 193 -6.45 -6.76 16.75
CA VAL A 193 -6.45 -5.29 16.58
C VAL A 193 -7.88 -4.77 16.65
#